data_AF-A0A7S2IR68-F1
#
_entry.id   AF-A0A7S2IR68-F1
#
_cell.length_a   1.000
_cell.length_b   1.000
_cell.length_c   1.000
_cell.angle_alpha   90.00
_cell.angle_beta   90.00
_cell.angle_gamma   90.00
#
_symmetry.space_group_name_H-M   'P 1'
#
loop_
_entity.id
_entity.type
_entity.pdbx_description
1 polymer ?
#
loop_
_entity_poly.entity_id
_entity_poly.type
_entity_poly.pdbx_seq_one_letter_code
_entity_poly.pdbx_strand_id
1 'polypeptide(L)'
;QRAILKELDCIKLDEALHVRFNYTTGEAAGQNMITSTTNKACHWILAQLKTELPHIKVRHYFVEAGLSCDKKVSTQNLLQTRGVSVTAKAHIPEVVLKEVLKVDSDLLCTMYRVFTEGNQFAGLLTK
;
A
#
# COMPACT_ATOMS: atom_id res chain seq x y z
N GLN A 1 -6.77 -20.21 5.82
CA GLN A 1 -5.58 -19.52 5.26
C GLN A 1 -4.83 -18.81 6.39
N ARG A 2 -3.51 -18.68 6.30
CA ARG A 2 -2.66 -18.09 7.36
C ARG A 2 -2.03 -16.80 6.86
N ALA A 3 -2.10 -15.74 7.67
CA ALA A 3 -1.28 -14.55 7.47
C ALA A 3 0.15 -14.86 7.93
N ILE A 4 1.15 -14.54 7.11
CA ILE A 4 2.56 -14.69 7.45
C ILE A 4 3.18 -13.30 7.46
N LEU A 5 3.72 -12.90 8.62
CA LEU A 5 4.41 -11.62 8.78
C LEU A 5 5.69 -11.65 7.94
N LYS A 6 5.90 -10.60 7.15
CA LYS A 6 7.09 -10.41 6.30
C LYS A 6 8.02 -9.37 6.87
N GLU A 7 7.46 -8.25 7.33
CA GLU A 7 8.22 -7.09 7.75
C GLU A 7 7.43 -6.26 8.76
N LEU A 8 8.16 -5.55 9.61
CA LEU A 8 7.64 -4.55 10.55
C LEU A 8 8.35 -3.22 10.27
N ASP A 9 7.58 -2.19 9.94
CA ASP A 9 8.09 -0.82 9.86
C ASP A 9 7.67 -0.07 11.12
N CYS A 10 8.66 0.42 11.88
CA CYS A 10 8.44 1.18 13.11
C CYS A 10 8.75 2.66 12.87
N ILE A 11 7.75 3.52 13.06
CA ILE A 11 7.87 4.96 12.86
C ILE A 11 7.50 5.65 14.18
N LYS A 12 8.50 6.27 14.82
CA LYS A 12 8.27 7.09 16.01
C LYS A 12 7.94 8.51 15.59
N LEU A 13 6.77 9.00 16.00
CA LEU A 13 6.32 10.38 15.82
C LEU A 13 6.03 10.95 17.21
N ASP A 14 6.96 11.76 17.72
CA ASP A 14 6.88 12.33 19.07
C ASP A 14 6.66 11.26 20.16
N GLU A 15 5.57 11.32 20.93
CA GLU A 15 5.21 10.31 21.94
C GLU A 15 4.54 9.04 21.34
N ALA A 16 4.21 9.03 20.04
CA ALA A 16 3.55 7.91 19.38
C ALA A 16 4.54 7.00 18.64
N LEU A 17 4.32 5.69 18.74
CA LEU A 17 5.00 4.69 17.92
C LEU A 17 3.98 4.03 16.99
N HIS A 18 4.08 4.32 15.70
CA HIS A 18 3.31 3.64 14.67
C HIS A 18 4.08 2.41 14.20
N VAL A 19 3.42 1.26 14.18
CA VAL A 19 4.00 0.01 13.70
C VAL A 19 3.16 -0.52 12.54
N ARG A 20 3.74 -0.59 11.36
CA ARG A 20 3.11 -1.17 10.18
C ARG A 20 3.53 -2.63 10.05
N PHE A 21 2.54 -3.51 10.05
CA PHE A 21 2.74 -4.94 9.89
C PHE A 21 2.47 -5.33 8.43
N ASN A 22 3.51 -5.80 7.73
CA ASN A 22 3.39 -6.24 6.34
C ASN A 22 3.25 -7.76 6.31
N TYR A 23 2.11 -8.25 5.81
CA TYR A 23 1.80 -9.68 5.72
C TYR A 23 1.69 -10.16 4.28
N THR A 24 1.95 -11.45 4.05
CA THR A 24 1.35 -12.18 2.93
C THR A 24 0.15 -12.98 3.44
N THR A 25 -0.90 -13.06 2.63
CA THR A 25 -2.20 -13.62 2.99
C THR A 25 -2.65 -14.75 2.06
N GLY A 26 -1.77 -15.20 1.17
CA GLY A 26 -2.09 -16.17 0.12
C GLY A 26 -3.12 -15.57 -0.84
N GLU A 27 -4.21 -16.30 -1.07
CA GLU A 27 -5.27 -15.91 -2.02
C GLU A 27 -6.32 -14.96 -1.41
N ALA A 28 -6.33 -14.78 -0.09
CA ALA A 28 -7.25 -13.83 0.52
C ALA A 28 -6.76 -12.40 0.36
N ALA A 29 -7.70 -11.47 0.11
CA ALA A 29 -7.46 -10.03 0.28
C ALA A 29 -7.02 -9.68 1.72
N GLY A 30 -7.45 -10.50 2.70
CA GLY A 30 -6.79 -10.62 3.99
C GLY A 30 -7.11 -9.55 5.04
N GLN A 31 -7.87 -8.50 4.73
CA GLN A 31 -8.11 -7.35 5.62
C GLN A 31 -8.56 -7.75 7.05
N ASN A 32 -9.63 -8.53 7.19
CA ASN A 32 -10.13 -8.94 8.52
C ASN A 32 -9.17 -9.89 9.23
N MET A 33 -8.52 -10.78 8.47
CA MET A 33 -7.56 -11.75 8.99
C MET A 33 -6.33 -11.05 9.56
N ILE A 34 -5.77 -10.06 8.85
CA ILE A 34 -4.60 -9.32 9.32
C ILE A 34 -4.96 -8.45 10.51
N THR A 35 -6.14 -7.80 10.55
CA THR A 35 -6.56 -7.01 11.71
C THR A 35 -6.65 -7.86 12.98
N SER A 36 -7.26 -9.05 12.89
CA SER A 36 -7.33 -9.98 14.03
C SER A 36 -5.95 -10.49 14.45
N THR A 37 -5.08 -10.78 13.47
CA THR A 37 -3.71 -11.27 13.71
C THR A 37 -2.84 -10.19 14.36
N THR A 38 -2.83 -8.98 13.80
CA THR A 38 -2.13 -7.81 14.35
C THR A 38 -2.62 -7.50 15.76
N ASN A 39 -3.94 -7.53 15.99
CA ASN A 39 -4.48 -7.25 17.32
C ASN A 39 -3.94 -8.23 18.36
N LYS A 40 -3.88 -9.53 18.06
CA LYS A 40 -3.29 -10.54 18.96
C LYS A 40 -1.80 -10.30 19.19
N ALA A 41 -1.05 -10.01 18.13
CA ALA A 41 0.38 -9.70 18.23
C ALA A 41 0.63 -8.47 19.11
N CYS A 42 -0.13 -7.39 18.92
CA CYS A 42 -0.01 -6.18 19.73
C CYS A 42 -0.36 -6.42 21.20
N HIS A 43 -1.40 -7.19 21.50
CA HIS A 43 -1.71 -7.54 22.90
C HIS A 43 -0.57 -8.34 23.56
N TRP A 44 0.08 -9.23 22.81
CA TRP A 44 1.26 -9.92 23.29
C TRP A 44 2.42 -8.94 23.54
N ILE A 45 2.70 -8.02 22.60
CA ILE A 45 3.72 -6.97 22.77
C ILE A 45 3.44 -6.13 24.02
N LEU A 46 2.19 -5.69 24.22
CA LEU A 46 1.80 -4.90 25.40
C LEU A 46 2.03 -5.67 26.71
N ALA A 47 1.82 -6.99 26.73
CA ALA A 47 2.13 -7.81 27.88
C ALA A 47 3.64 -7.90 28.12
N GLN A 48 4.45 -8.10 27.08
CA GLN A 48 5.91 -8.12 27.19
C GLN A 48 6.48 -6.77 27.64
N LEU A 49 5.94 -5.65 27.14
CA LEU A 49 6.39 -4.31 27.57
C LEU A 49 6.19 -4.10 29.07
N LYS A 50 5.11 -4.64 29.65
CA LYS A 50 4.87 -4.55 31.09
C LYS A 50 5.89 -5.33 31.92
N THR A 51 6.37 -6.47 31.41
CA THR A 51 7.32 -7.33 32.13
C THR A 51 8.77 -6.92 31.89
N GLU A 52 9.15 -6.74 30.63
CA GLU A 52 10.53 -6.51 30.21
C GLU A 52 10.95 -5.03 30.28
N LEU A 53 10.00 -4.11 30.07
CA LEU A 53 10.26 -2.66 29.99
C LEU A 53 9.28 -1.86 30.84
N PRO A 54 9.21 -2.10 32.16
CA PRO A 54 8.17 -1.54 33.05
C PRO A 54 8.21 -0.01 33.17
N HIS A 55 9.30 0.63 32.75
CA HIS A 55 9.43 2.08 32.69
C HIS A 55 8.65 2.70 31.51
N ILE A 56 8.32 1.90 30.49
CA ILE A 56 7.49 2.32 29.35
C ILE A 56 6.01 2.12 29.70
N LYS A 57 5.29 3.24 29.89
CA LYS A 57 3.85 3.23 30.15
C LYS A 57 3.07 3.57 28.88
N VAL A 58 2.51 2.55 28.23
CA VAL A 58 1.61 2.75 27.09
C VAL A 58 0.28 3.31 27.58
N ARG A 59 -0.04 4.56 27.20
CA ARG A 59 -1.29 5.23 27.59
C ARG A 59 -2.49 4.77 26.76
N HIS A 60 -2.29 4.70 25.44
CA HIS A 60 -3.33 4.33 24.49
C HIS A 60 -2.77 3.36 23.45
N TYR A 61 -3.63 2.46 22.98
CA TYR A 61 -3.34 1.51 21.93
C TYR A 61 -4.48 1.53 20.91
N PHE A 62 -4.10 1.61 19.63
CA PHE A 62 -5.01 1.54 18.50
C PHE A 62 -4.46 0.54 17.49
N VAL A 63 -5.30 -0.40 17.05
CA VAL A 63 -4.90 -1.40 16.03
C VAL A 63 -4.75 -0.78 14.64
N GLU A 64 -5.47 0.30 14.36
CA GLU A 64 -5.44 1.08 13.12
C GLU A 64 -5.36 2.56 13.49
N ALA A 65 -4.42 3.28 12.87
CA ALA A 65 -4.18 4.70 13.12
C ALA A 65 -3.80 5.44 11.82
N GLY A 66 -4.33 5.01 10.67
CA GLY A 66 -4.13 5.61 9.36
C GLY A 66 -2.90 5.15 8.57
N LEU A 67 -1.87 4.57 9.21
CA LEU A 67 -0.63 4.16 8.52
C LEU A 67 -0.83 3.01 7.52
N SER A 68 -1.91 2.23 7.67
CA SER A 68 -2.29 1.22 6.68
C SER A 68 -2.76 1.83 5.36
N CYS A 69 -3.18 3.10 5.38
CA CYS A 69 -3.82 3.80 4.28
C CYS A 69 -4.96 2.98 3.63
N ASP A 70 -5.69 2.20 4.43
CA ASP A 70 -6.84 1.45 3.92
C ASP A 70 -7.90 2.41 3.40
N LYS A 71 -8.33 2.19 2.16
CA LYS A 71 -9.36 2.99 1.48
C LYS A 71 -9.01 4.48 1.40
N LYS A 72 -7.72 4.81 1.45
CA LYS A 72 -7.20 6.19 1.32
C LYS A 72 -6.14 6.23 0.23
N VAL A 73 -6.23 7.24 -0.64
CA VAL A 73 -5.18 7.53 -1.62
C VAL A 73 -3.91 7.90 -0.86
N SER A 74 -2.79 7.26 -1.16
CA SER A 74 -1.51 7.54 -0.47
C SER A 74 -0.31 7.28 -1.37
N THR A 75 0.68 8.17 -1.29
CA THR A 75 1.99 7.99 -1.90
C THR A 75 2.71 6.77 -1.31
N GLN A 76 2.44 6.45 -0.04
CA GLN A 76 2.99 5.27 0.60
C GLN A 76 2.54 3.99 -0.10
N ASN A 77 1.25 3.80 -0.40
CA ASN A 77 0.78 2.60 -1.10
C ASN A 77 1.26 2.54 -2.57
N LEU A 78 1.56 3.69 -3.17
CA LEU A 78 2.15 3.78 -4.52
C LEU A 78 3.59 3.25 -4.53
N LEU A 79 4.40 3.71 -3.57
CA LEU A 79 5.82 3.35 -3.42
C LEU A 79 5.98 1.94 -2.84
N GLN A 80 5.26 1.67 -1.75
CA GLN A 80 5.24 0.42 -1.01
C GLN A 80 3.87 -0.24 -1.20
N THR A 81 3.76 -1.00 -2.28
CA THR A 81 2.55 -1.73 -2.69
C THR A 81 1.78 -2.29 -1.50
N ARG A 82 0.48 -1.98 -1.46
CA ARG A 82 -0.49 -2.65 -0.58
C ARG A 82 -1.31 -3.64 -1.38
N GLY A 83 -1.24 -4.92 -1.00
CA GLY A 83 -1.89 -6.01 -1.74
C GLY A 83 -0.99 -6.51 -2.88
N VAL A 84 -1.50 -6.51 -4.11
CA VAL A 84 -0.79 -7.06 -5.28
C VAL A 84 -0.40 -5.92 -6.23
N SER A 85 0.89 -5.86 -6.60
CA SER A 85 1.37 -4.99 -7.69
C SER A 85 1.36 -5.79 -8.98
N VAL A 86 0.68 -5.29 -10.01
CA VAL A 86 0.58 -5.95 -11.31
C VAL A 86 1.08 -5.00 -12.40
N THR A 87 1.81 -5.54 -13.36
CA THR A 87 2.19 -4.85 -14.59
C THR A 87 1.79 -5.71 -15.77
N ALA A 88 1.05 -5.11 -16.71
CA ALA A 88 0.66 -5.76 -17.95
C ALA A 88 1.23 -4.99 -19.14
N LYS A 89 1.63 -5.72 -20.18
CA LYS A 89 2.13 -5.16 -21.44
C LYS A 89 1.48 -5.91 -22.59
N ALA A 90 1.16 -5.19 -23.65
CA ALA A 90 0.66 -5.75 -24.90
C ALA A 90 1.37 -5.08 -26.08
N HIS A 91 1.58 -5.83 -27.16
CA HIS A 91 2.00 -5.28 -28.43
C HIS A 91 0.77 -5.11 -29.32
N ILE A 92 0.50 -3.89 -29.77
CA ILE A 92 -0.64 -3.58 -30.63
C ILE A 92 -0.09 -3.19 -32.01
N PRO A 93 -0.39 -3.97 -33.06
CA PRO A 93 0.03 -3.63 -34.42
C PRO A 93 -0.61 -2.33 -34.91
N GLU A 94 0.11 -1.58 -35.74
CA GLU A 94 -0.34 -0.31 -36.34
C GLU A 94 -1.67 -0.45 -37.09
N VAL A 95 -1.84 -1.57 -37.81
CA VAL A 95 -3.09 -1.86 -38.53
C VAL A 95 -4.28 -1.92 -37.56
N VAL A 96 -4.10 -2.52 -36.38
CA VAL A 96 -5.16 -2.61 -35.37
C VAL A 96 -5.44 -1.25 -34.75
N LEU A 97 -4.42 -0.43 -34.49
CA LEU A 97 -4.61 0.95 -34.00
C LEU A 97 -5.45 1.77 -34.97
N LYS A 98 -5.14 1.70 -36.27
CA LYS A 98 -5.85 2.45 -37.31
C LYS A 98 -7.26 1.93 -37.58
N GLU A 99 -7.43 0.61 -37.65
CA GLU A 99 -8.70 0.01 -38.01
C GLU A 99 -9.69 -0.01 -36.85
N VAL A 100 -9.22 -0.25 -35.61
CA VAL A 100 -10.09 -0.40 -34.44
C VAL A 100 -10.14 0.89 -33.62
N LEU A 101 -9.00 1.43 -33.22
CA LEU A 101 -8.92 2.61 -32.35
C LEU A 101 -8.99 3.94 -33.14
N LYS A 102 -8.87 3.88 -34.47
CA LYS A 102 -8.90 5.03 -35.38
C LYS A 102 -7.85 6.10 -35.04
N VAL A 103 -6.66 5.66 -34.63
CA VAL A 103 -5.55 6.52 -34.24
C VAL A 103 -4.22 6.02 -34.78
N ASP A 104 -3.31 6.93 -35.11
CA ASP A 104 -1.92 6.62 -35.43
C ASP A 104 -1.09 6.41 -34.16
N SER A 105 -0.10 5.50 -34.19
CA SER A 105 0.76 5.23 -33.02
C SER A 105 1.52 6.46 -32.52
N ASP A 106 2.10 7.27 -33.42
CA ASP A 106 2.84 8.48 -33.06
C ASP A 106 1.96 9.51 -32.34
N LEU A 107 0.72 9.67 -32.80
CA LEU A 107 -0.25 10.57 -32.17
C LEU A 107 -0.66 10.04 -30.80
N LEU A 108 -0.91 8.73 -30.67
CA LEU A 108 -1.25 8.11 -29.40
C LEU A 108 -0.14 8.27 -28.36
N CYS A 109 1.12 8.05 -28.76
CA CYS A 109 2.29 8.26 -27.90
C CYS A 109 2.44 9.73 -27.49
N THR A 110 2.22 10.67 -28.41
CA THR A 110 2.28 12.10 -28.13
C THR A 110 1.18 12.53 -27.16
N MET A 111 -0.05 12.07 -27.38
CA MET A 111 -1.19 12.32 -26.50
C MET A 111 -0.93 11.79 -25.09
N TYR A 112 -0.41 10.56 -24.96
CA TYR A 112 -0.07 9.98 -23.66
C TYR A 112 0.93 10.85 -22.90
N ARG A 113 1.99 11.32 -23.56
CA ARG A 113 3.00 12.20 -22.94
C ARG A 113 2.38 13.48 -22.40
N VAL A 114 1.62 14.21 -23.23
CA VAL A 114 0.97 15.47 -22.83
C VAL A 114 -0.03 15.24 -21.69
N PHE A 115 -0.75 14.12 -21.72
CA PHE A 115 -1.68 13.74 -20.66
C PHE A 115 -0.96 13.45 -19.34
N THR A 116 0.18 12.76 -19.38
CA THR A 116 1.01 12.51 -18.19
C THR A 116 1.54 13.82 -17.60
N GLU A 117 2.01 14.75 -18.42
CA GLU A 117 2.47 16.07 -17.98
C GLU A 117 1.36 16.86 -17.27
N GLY A 118 0.15 16.89 -17.86
CA GLY A 118 -1.02 17.52 -17.24
C GLY A 118 -1.39 16.91 -15.90
N ASN A 119 -1.37 15.58 -15.79
CA ASN A 119 -1.66 14.87 -14.54
C ASN A 119 -0.64 15.18 -13.43
N GLN A 120 0.64 15.26 -13.80
CA GLN A 120 1.69 15.63 -12.85
C GLN A 120 1.48 17.05 -12.32
N PHE A 121 1.17 18.00 -13.20
CA PHE A 121 0.89 19.37 -12.79
C PHE A 121 -0.34 19.47 -11.89
N ALA A 122 -1.38 18.68 -12.16
CA ALA A 122 -2.59 18.62 -11.35
C ALA A 122 -2.44 17.85 -10.02
N GLY A 123 -1.24 17.30 -9.72
CA GLY A 123 -0.96 16.61 -8.46
C GLY A 123 -1.51 15.19 -8.37
N LEU A 124 -1.80 14.54 -9.50
CA LEU A 124 -2.19 13.12 -9.48
C LEU A 124 -1.00 12.22 -9.14
N LEU A 125 -1.27 11.20 -8.31
CA LEU A 125 -0.29 10.16 -8.00
C LEU A 125 -0.15 9.20 -9.18
N THR A 126 0.98 9.25 -9.88
CA THR A 126 1.31 8.38 -11.02
C THR A 126 2.54 7.52 -10.71
N LYS A 127 2.54 6.26 -11.18
CA LYS A 127 3.68 5.34 -11.09
C LYS A 127 4.36 5.16 -12.45
#